data_AF-A0A3B3CUW4-F1
#
_entry.id   AF-A0A3B3CUW4-F1
#
_cell.length_a   1.000
_cell.length_b   1.000
_cell.length_c   1.000
_cell.angle_alpha   90.00
_cell.angle_beta   90.00
_cell.angle_gamma   90.00
#
_symmetry.space_group_name_H-M   'P 1'
#
loop_
_entity.id
_entity.type
_entity.pdbx_description
1 polymer ?
#
loop_
_entity_poly.entity_id
_entity_poly.type
_entity_poly.pdbx_seq_one_letter_code
_entity_poly.pdbx_strand_id
1 'polypeptide(L)'
;MSQLLVKDEVELQSLLKQFLKSISEKIAGAPSSEAAQEILLHLEETDKNFHSYEFVRYLRQYIESSLGAAVEEEMLNLTLGERQHGTGSGHDALINAVTCRTKDSAEYQQTMQTLKASLSSIVECLSNKYKEGQLRKEETHREREHSQPSSHFTDSCSDSDSSFNQVRDTRHRRAGGGGGVDPL
;
A
#
# COMPACT_ATOMS: atom_id res chain seq x y z
N MET A 1 17.55 20.83 -13.76
CA MET A 1 17.68 19.67 -12.85
C MET A 1 16.33 19.44 -12.21
N SER A 2 15.53 18.53 -12.78
CA SER A 2 14.21 18.18 -12.27
C SER A 2 14.38 17.29 -11.03
N GLN A 3 14.27 17.88 -9.84
CA GLN A 3 14.08 17.11 -8.62
C GLN A 3 12.58 16.96 -8.43
N LEU A 4 12.09 15.74 -8.17
CA LEU A 4 10.74 15.54 -7.66
C LEU A 4 10.68 16.23 -6.30
N LEU A 5 9.88 17.30 -6.18
CA LEU A 5 9.73 18.01 -4.91
C LEU A 5 9.00 17.10 -3.92
N VAL A 6 9.20 17.33 -2.62
CA VAL A 6 8.49 16.60 -1.55
C VAL A 6 6.96 16.68 -1.71
N LYS A 7 6.47 17.77 -2.29
CA LYS A 7 5.04 17.92 -2.62
C LYS A 7 4.60 16.97 -3.73
N ASP A 8 5.46 16.76 -4.71
CA ASP A 8 5.26 15.84 -5.82
C ASP A 8 5.28 14.40 -5.33
N GLU A 9 6.03 14.07 -4.27
CA GLU A 9 6.04 12.71 -3.68
C GLU A 9 4.70 12.32 -3.04
N VAL A 10 4.04 13.25 -2.34
CA VAL A 10 2.73 12.99 -1.71
C VAL A 10 1.64 12.85 -2.77
N GLU A 11 1.67 13.69 -3.80
CA GLU A 11 0.78 13.60 -4.94
C GLU A 11 1.01 12.28 -5.70
N LEU A 12 2.26 11.97 -6.05
CA LEU A 12 2.65 10.72 -6.70
C LEU A 12 2.23 9.50 -5.88
N GLN A 13 2.36 9.55 -4.55
CA GLN A 13 1.87 8.50 -3.66
C GLN A 13 0.35 8.32 -3.75
N SER A 14 -0.42 9.42 -3.81
CA SER A 14 -1.88 9.35 -3.95
C SER A 14 -2.31 8.80 -5.31
N LEU A 15 -1.65 9.24 -6.39
CA LEU A 15 -1.88 8.77 -7.75
C LEU A 15 -1.55 7.28 -7.90
N LEU A 16 -0.43 6.83 -7.34
CA LEU A 16 -0.04 5.43 -7.36
C LEU A 16 -1.03 4.56 -6.57
N LYS A 17 -1.50 5.00 -5.40
CA LYS A 17 -2.55 4.29 -4.65
C LYS A 17 -3.83 4.16 -5.47
N GLN A 18 -4.26 5.23 -6.12
CA GLN A 18 -5.46 5.22 -6.95
C GLN A 18 -5.28 4.30 -8.15
N PHE A 19 -4.12 4.34 -8.81
CA PHE A 19 -3.78 3.43 -9.90
C PHE A 19 -3.85 1.96 -9.46
N LEU A 20 -3.18 1.60 -8.36
CA LEU A 20 -3.21 0.25 -7.80
C LEU A 20 -4.63 -0.21 -7.45
N LYS A 21 -5.48 0.70 -6.96
CA LYS A 21 -6.90 0.41 -6.70
C LYS A 21 -7.70 0.18 -7.99
N SER A 22 -7.45 0.97 -9.04
CA SER A 22 -8.16 0.83 -10.31
C SER A 22 -7.81 -0.48 -11.04
N ILE A 23 -6.57 -0.95 -10.91
CA ILE A 23 -6.14 -2.22 -11.51
C ILE A 23 -6.28 -3.41 -10.54
N SER A 24 -6.79 -3.19 -9.31
CA SER A 24 -6.80 -4.22 -8.27
C SER A 24 -7.57 -5.46 -8.68
N GLU A 25 -8.67 -5.29 -9.41
CA GLU A 25 -9.48 -6.41 -9.92
C GLU A 25 -8.72 -7.23 -10.96
N LYS A 26 -7.91 -6.57 -11.79
CA LYS A 26 -7.10 -7.22 -12.83
C LYS A 26 -5.98 -8.06 -12.23
N ILE A 27 -5.30 -7.52 -11.20
CA ILE A 27 -4.22 -8.24 -10.51
C ILE A 27 -4.76 -9.30 -9.53
N ALA A 28 -5.94 -9.09 -8.93
CA ALA A 28 -6.54 -10.06 -8.02
C ALA A 28 -7.03 -11.32 -8.73
N GLY A 29 -7.33 -11.23 -10.03
CA GLY A 29 -7.64 -12.39 -10.88
C GLY A 29 -6.43 -13.23 -11.28
N ALA A 30 -5.20 -12.81 -10.93
CA ALA A 30 -3.99 -13.52 -11.31
C ALA A 30 -3.79 -14.80 -10.47
N PRO A 31 -3.42 -15.94 -11.09
CA PRO A 31 -3.21 -17.20 -10.38
C PRO A 31 -1.91 -17.24 -9.55
N SER A 32 -0.95 -16.35 -9.79
CA SER A 32 0.32 -16.27 -9.05
C SER A 32 0.90 -14.85 -9.06
N SER A 33 1.96 -14.63 -8.26
CA SER A 33 2.72 -13.37 -8.24
C SER A 33 3.38 -13.04 -9.57
N GLU A 34 3.92 -14.05 -10.24
CA GLU A 34 4.59 -13.92 -11.54
C GLU A 34 3.56 -13.54 -12.61
N ALA A 35 2.37 -14.16 -12.57
CA ALA A 35 1.28 -13.80 -13.46
C ALA A 35 0.79 -12.36 -13.23
N ALA A 36 0.74 -11.90 -11.97
CA ALA A 36 0.40 -10.51 -11.68
C ALA A 36 1.46 -9.53 -12.19
N GLN A 37 2.75 -9.88 -12.10
CA GLN A 37 3.84 -9.07 -12.66
C GLN A 37 3.75 -8.98 -14.19
N GLU A 38 3.46 -10.09 -14.86
CA GLU A 38 3.26 -10.11 -16.31
C GLU A 38 2.09 -9.21 -16.72
N ILE A 39 0.97 -9.28 -16.00
CA ILE A 39 -0.18 -8.37 -16.22
C ILE A 39 0.26 -6.91 -16.09
N LEU A 40 1.01 -6.57 -15.04
CA LEU A 40 1.51 -5.20 -14.83
C LEU A 40 2.44 -4.74 -15.95
N LEU A 41 3.32 -5.62 -16.43
CA LEU A 41 4.29 -5.34 -17.49
C LEU A 41 3.59 -4.99 -18.81
N HIS A 42 2.50 -5.68 -19.12
CA HIS A 42 1.74 -5.52 -20.37
C HIS A 42 0.51 -4.63 -20.22
N LEU A 43 0.42 -3.80 -19.17
CA LEU A 43 -0.75 -2.94 -18.98
C LEU A 43 -0.94 -1.92 -20.11
N GLU A 44 0.15 -1.42 -20.69
CA GLU A 44 0.06 -0.49 -21.83
C GLU A 44 -0.63 -1.14 -23.04
N GLU A 45 -0.37 -2.42 -23.27
CA GLU A 45 -0.93 -3.17 -24.40
C GLU A 45 -2.34 -3.71 -24.10
N THR A 46 -2.60 -4.10 -22.85
CA THR A 46 -3.80 -4.83 -22.46
C THR A 46 -4.90 -3.95 -21.87
N ASP A 47 -4.57 -2.78 -21.34
CA ASP A 47 -5.52 -1.85 -20.73
C ASP A 47 -5.83 -0.67 -21.65
N LYS A 48 -7.04 -0.65 -22.21
CA LYS A 48 -7.53 0.47 -23.03
C LYS A 48 -7.55 1.81 -22.29
N ASN A 49 -7.61 1.79 -20.97
CA ASN A 49 -7.58 2.97 -20.11
C ASN A 49 -6.18 3.30 -19.60
N PHE A 50 -5.13 2.62 -20.06
CA PHE A 50 -3.78 2.82 -19.54
C PHE A 50 -3.35 4.29 -19.56
N HIS A 51 -3.55 4.97 -20.70
CA HIS A 51 -3.22 6.39 -20.85
C HIS A 51 -4.19 7.35 -20.16
N SER A 52 -5.35 6.88 -19.68
CA SER A 52 -6.33 7.72 -18.97
C SER A 52 -6.10 7.74 -17.46
N TYR A 53 -5.21 6.91 -16.91
CA TYR A 53 -4.84 7.02 -15.51
C TYR A 53 -4.01 8.29 -15.26
N GLU A 54 -4.44 9.08 -14.26
CA GLU A 54 -3.72 10.29 -13.85
C GLU A 54 -2.26 10.00 -13.46
N PHE A 55 -1.99 8.83 -12.86
CA PHE A 55 -0.63 8.36 -12.61
C PHE A 55 0.21 8.27 -13.89
N VAL A 56 -0.32 7.64 -14.95
CA VAL A 56 0.38 7.48 -16.23
C VAL A 56 0.55 8.83 -16.93
N ARG A 57 -0.47 9.70 -16.88
CA ARG A 57 -0.39 11.07 -17.39
C ARG A 57 0.70 11.88 -16.68
N TYR A 58 0.76 11.78 -15.35
CA TYR A 58 1.78 12.43 -14.55
C TYR A 58 3.19 11.97 -14.95
N LEU A 59 3.41 10.64 -15.07
CA LEU A 59 4.70 10.10 -15.49
C LEU A 59 5.12 10.61 -16.87
N ARG A 60 4.19 10.59 -17.84
CA ARG A 60 4.44 11.12 -19.19
C ARG A 60 4.83 12.59 -19.15
N GLN A 61 4.08 13.41 -18.40
CA GLN A 61 4.35 14.85 -18.27
C GLN A 61 5.69 15.13 -17.58
N TYR A 62 6.05 14.33 -16.56
CA TYR A 62 7.34 14.46 -15.87
C TYR A 62 8.52 14.16 -16.81
N ILE A 63 8.41 13.07 -17.59
CA ILE A 63 9.43 12.71 -18.58
C ILE A 63 9.53 13.79 -19.66
N GLU A 64 8.40 14.25 -20.19
CA GLU A 64 8.34 15.30 -21.22
C GLU A 64 8.91 16.63 -20.72
N SER A 65 8.57 17.07 -19.51
CA SER A 65 9.12 18.30 -18.93
C SER A 65 10.60 18.21 -18.58
N SER A 66 11.09 17.03 -18.22
CA SER A 66 12.50 16.83 -17.82
C SER A 66 13.43 16.60 -19.01
N LEU A 67 12.93 15.96 -20.09
CA LEU A 67 13.72 15.58 -21.25
C LEU A 67 13.39 16.37 -22.52
N GLY A 68 12.28 17.11 -22.56
CA GLY A 68 11.83 17.83 -23.75
C GLY A 68 12.91 18.75 -24.32
N ALA A 69 13.55 19.56 -23.46
CA ALA A 69 14.63 20.45 -23.87
C ALA A 69 15.87 19.69 -24.40
N ALA A 70 16.23 18.56 -23.80
CA ALA A 70 17.35 17.74 -24.24
C ALA A 70 17.07 17.09 -25.60
N VAL A 71 15.84 16.63 -25.84
CA VAL A 71 15.40 16.11 -27.14
C VAL A 71 15.42 17.19 -28.21
N GLU A 72 14.92 18.39 -27.90
CA GLU A 72 14.95 19.54 -28.81
C GLU A 72 16.39 19.95 -29.17
N GLU A 73 17.29 20.00 -28.18
CA GLU A 73 18.71 20.28 -28.39
C GLU A 73 19.38 19.23 -29.30
N GLU A 74 19.13 17.95 -29.03
CA GLU A 74 19.67 16.84 -29.82
C GLU A 74 19.15 16.84 -31.27
N MET A 75 17.89 17.20 -31.46
CA MET A 75 17.28 17.41 -32.78
C MET A 75 17.93 18.58 -33.53
N LEU A 76 18.22 19.70 -32.84
CA LEU A 76 18.93 20.83 -33.43
C LEU A 76 20.39 20.49 -33.78
N ASN A 77 21.09 19.76 -32.90
CA ASN A 77 22.47 19.34 -33.12
C ASN A 77 22.62 18.46 -34.38
N LEU A 78 21.69 17.52 -34.59
CA LEU A 78 21.72 16.64 -35.77
C LEU A 78 21.33 17.38 -37.05
N THR A 79 20.30 18.24 -37.01
CA THR A 79 19.91 19.04 -38.19
C THR A 79 20.97 20.06 -38.61
N LEU A 80 21.76 20.58 -37.66
CA LEU A 80 22.86 21.52 -37.94
C LEU A 80 24.14 20.81 -38.42
N GLY A 81 24.41 19.60 -37.90
CA GLY A 81 25.52 18.74 -38.33
C GLY A 81 25.30 18.07 -39.69
N GLU A 82 24.05 17.79 -40.08
CA GLU A 82 23.68 17.17 -41.37
C GLU A 82 23.82 18.09 -42.58
N ARG A 83 24.18 19.37 -42.40
CA ARG A 83 24.36 20.32 -43.51
C ARG A 83 25.52 19.96 -44.46
N GLN A 84 26.31 18.92 -44.18
CA GLN A 84 27.49 18.53 -44.95
C GLN A 84 27.42 17.16 -45.65
N HIS A 85 26.42 16.31 -45.42
CA HIS A 85 26.33 15.01 -46.11
C HIS A 85 24.96 14.79 -46.76
N GLY A 86 25.01 14.49 -48.05
CA GLY A 86 23.88 14.46 -48.97
C GLY A 86 22.73 13.55 -48.55
N THR A 87 21.54 14.12 -48.70
CA THR A 87 20.20 13.55 -48.88
C THR A 87 20.14 12.03 -49.12
N GLY A 88 19.30 11.33 -48.35
CA GLY A 88 18.76 10.04 -48.81
C GLY A 88 18.01 9.18 -47.80
N SER A 89 18.08 9.45 -46.51
CA SER A 89 17.45 8.65 -45.46
C SER A 89 17.02 9.60 -44.35
N GLY A 90 15.97 10.40 -44.55
CA GLY A 90 14.61 9.94 -44.31
C GLY A 90 14.30 10.20 -42.84
N HIS A 91 13.36 11.09 -42.55
CA HIS A 91 13.03 11.64 -41.22
C HIS A 91 13.08 10.60 -40.06
N ASP A 92 12.74 9.34 -40.35
CA ASP A 92 12.82 8.21 -39.42
C ASP A 92 14.24 7.91 -38.91
N ALA A 93 15.28 8.02 -39.74
CA ALA A 93 16.66 7.83 -39.33
C ALA A 93 17.13 8.93 -38.37
N LEU A 94 16.69 10.17 -38.60
CA LEU A 94 16.94 11.29 -37.70
C LEU A 94 16.20 11.09 -36.36
N ILE A 95 14.93 10.70 -36.38
CA ILE A 95 14.17 10.37 -35.15
C ILE A 95 14.90 9.28 -34.36
N ASN A 96 15.35 8.22 -35.02
CA ASN A 96 16.05 7.12 -34.37
C ASN A 96 17.38 7.59 -33.76
N ALA A 97 18.15 8.40 -34.48
CA ALA A 97 19.41 8.97 -33.98
C ALA A 97 19.19 9.87 -32.76
N VAL A 98 18.21 10.79 -32.81
CA VAL A 98 17.80 11.63 -31.66
C VAL A 98 17.39 10.76 -30.48
N THR A 99 16.60 9.71 -30.72
CA THR A 99 16.13 8.79 -29.68
C THR A 99 17.30 8.07 -29.00
N CYS A 100 18.25 7.54 -29.76
CA CYS A 100 19.43 6.86 -29.22
C CYS A 100 20.28 7.84 -28.39
N ARG A 101 20.63 9.01 -28.95
CA ARG A 101 21.47 9.99 -28.24
C ARG A 101 20.81 10.53 -26.98
N THR A 102 19.49 10.76 -27.03
CA THR A 102 18.73 11.15 -25.83
C THR A 102 18.78 10.05 -24.77
N LYS A 103 18.60 8.77 -25.14
CA LYS A 103 18.68 7.64 -24.18
C LYS A 103 20.06 7.49 -23.54
N ASP A 104 21.12 7.84 -24.26
CA ASP A 104 22.50 7.79 -23.78
C ASP A 104 22.90 9.04 -22.98
N SER A 105 22.07 10.09 -22.99
CA SER A 105 22.33 11.34 -22.27
C SER A 105 22.31 11.16 -20.75
N ALA A 106 23.11 11.97 -20.05
CA ALA A 106 23.15 11.97 -18.60
C ALA A 106 21.80 12.39 -18.00
N GLU A 107 21.08 13.28 -18.69
CA GLU A 107 19.76 13.80 -18.35
C GLU A 107 18.71 12.68 -18.35
N TYR A 108 18.69 11.83 -19.38
CA TYR A 108 17.81 10.66 -19.43
C TYR A 108 18.11 9.68 -18.30
N GLN A 109 19.39 9.33 -18.11
CA GLN A 109 19.80 8.39 -17.07
C GLN A 109 19.43 8.92 -15.68
N GLN A 110 19.71 10.19 -15.40
CA GLN A 110 19.37 10.82 -14.13
C GLN A 110 17.85 10.88 -13.90
N THR A 111 17.08 11.26 -14.92
CA THR A 111 15.62 11.33 -14.84
C THR A 111 15.02 9.96 -14.55
N MET A 112 15.50 8.92 -15.23
CA MET A 112 15.02 7.55 -15.04
C MET A 112 15.41 7.00 -13.66
N GLN A 113 16.64 7.24 -13.21
CA GLN A 113 17.08 6.82 -11.87
C GLN A 113 16.29 7.53 -10.76
N THR A 114 16.06 8.84 -10.90
CA THR A 114 15.27 9.63 -9.96
C THR A 114 13.85 9.08 -9.86
N LEU A 115 13.21 8.84 -11.02
CA LEU A 115 11.86 8.29 -11.06
C LEU A 115 11.79 6.90 -10.42
N LYS A 116 12.73 6.02 -10.76
CA LYS A 116 12.83 4.67 -10.19
C LYS A 116 13.00 4.72 -8.67
N ALA A 117 13.88 5.57 -8.15
CA ALA A 117 14.14 5.71 -6.73
C ALA A 117 12.90 6.20 -5.96
N SER A 118 12.26 7.27 -6.46
CA SER A 118 11.05 7.82 -5.83
C SER A 118 9.89 6.82 -5.83
N LEU A 119 9.61 6.16 -6.97
CA LEU A 119 8.55 5.14 -7.02
C LEU A 119 8.85 3.95 -6.10
N SER A 120 10.10 3.50 -6.03
CA SER A 120 10.51 2.43 -5.11
C SER A 120 10.28 2.81 -3.65
N SER A 121 10.68 4.03 -3.26
CA SER A 121 10.48 4.56 -1.90
C SER A 121 8.99 4.68 -1.55
N ILE A 122 8.16 5.17 -2.49
CA ILE A 122 6.72 5.27 -2.28
C ILE A 122 6.09 3.89 -2.10
N VAL A 123 6.43 2.91 -2.95
CA VAL A 123 5.93 1.53 -2.83
C VAL A 123 6.33 0.91 -1.48
N GLU A 124 7.57 1.13 -1.04
CA GLU A 124 8.03 0.69 0.27
C GLU A 124 7.24 1.35 1.41
N CYS A 125 7.01 2.67 1.33
CA CYS A 125 6.19 3.41 2.29
C CYS A 125 4.74 2.86 2.34
N LEU A 126 4.14 2.58 1.18
CA LEU A 126 2.80 2.00 1.08
C LEU A 126 2.74 0.60 1.68
N SER A 127 3.73 -0.25 1.38
CA SER A 127 3.86 -1.59 1.92
C SER A 127 4.00 -1.58 3.44
N ASN A 128 4.84 -0.68 3.99
CA ASN A 128 5.03 -0.54 5.42
C ASN A 128 3.75 -0.06 6.13
N LYS A 129 3.06 0.95 5.57
CA LYS A 129 1.75 1.41 6.10
C LYS A 129 0.70 0.30 6.08
N TYR A 130 0.70 -0.55 5.05
CA TYR A 130 -0.20 -1.69 4.98
C TYR A 130 0.12 -2.75 6.04
N LYS A 131 1.40 -3.12 6.20
CA LYS A 131 1.86 -4.08 7.23
C LYS A 131 1.54 -3.59 8.64
N GLU A 132 1.84 -2.34 8.98
CA GLU A 132 1.52 -1.76 10.29
C GLU A 132 0.00 -1.79 10.57
N GLY A 133 -0.82 -1.45 9.56
CA GLY A 133 -2.27 -1.51 9.66
C GLY A 133 -2.83 -2.91 9.91
N GLN A 134 -2.18 -3.96 9.37
CA GLN A 134 -2.57 -5.35 9.63
C GLN A 134 -2.20 -5.80 11.04
N LEU A 135 -1.02 -5.42 11.53
CA LEU A 135 -0.58 -5.72 12.90
C LEU A 135 -1.50 -5.08 13.95
N ARG A 136 -1.89 -3.82 13.77
CA ARG A 136 -2.83 -3.12 14.65
C ARG A 136 -4.20 -3.82 14.72
N LYS A 137 -4.70 -4.32 13.58
CA LYS A 137 -5.97 -5.05 13.52
C LYS A 137 -5.88 -6.39 14.24
N GLU A 138 -4.77 -7.11 14.08
CA GLU A 138 -4.52 -8.37 14.80
C GLU A 138 -4.42 -8.14 16.31
N GLU A 139 -3.77 -7.07 16.75
CA GLU A 139 -3.68 -6.68 18.17
C GLU A 139 -5.06 -6.39 18.77
N THR A 140 -5.90 -5.58 18.09
CA THR A 140 -7.28 -5.35 18.54
C THR A 140 -8.16 -6.62 18.51
N HIS A 141 -7.89 -7.58 17.61
CA HIS A 141 -8.62 -8.86 17.62
C HIS A 141 -8.23 -9.71 18.83
N ARG A 142 -6.93 -9.79 19.16
CA ARG A 142 -6.43 -10.51 20.33
C ARG A 142 -6.92 -9.91 21.65
N GLU A 143 -6.98 -8.57 21.75
CA GLU A 143 -7.58 -7.90 22.92
C GLU A 143 -9.07 -8.19 23.05
N ARG A 144 -9.81 -8.29 21.93
CA ARG A 144 -11.25 -8.60 21.94
C ARG A 144 -11.54 -10.06 22.31
N GLU A 145 -10.65 -10.98 21.94
CA GLU A 145 -10.72 -12.39 22.35
C GLU A 145 -10.31 -12.59 23.82
N HIS A 146 -9.33 -11.82 24.33
CA HIS A 146 -8.98 -11.82 25.76
C HIS A 146 -10.00 -11.08 26.65
N SER A 147 -10.83 -10.23 26.05
CA SER A 147 -11.84 -9.41 26.75
C SER A 147 -13.28 -9.89 26.51
N GLN A 148 -13.50 -11.15 26.10
CA GLN A 148 -14.84 -11.71 26.18
C GLN A 148 -15.21 -11.85 27.67
N PRO A 149 -16.30 -11.22 28.15
CA PRO A 149 -16.79 -11.49 29.48
C PRO A 149 -17.38 -12.89 29.46
N SER A 150 -16.78 -13.80 30.23
CA SER A 150 -17.42 -15.05 30.66
C SER A 150 -18.69 -14.70 31.43
N SER A 151 -19.80 -14.49 30.72
CA SER A 151 -21.13 -14.42 31.30
C SER A 151 -21.77 -15.80 31.18
N HIS A 152 -21.33 -16.72 32.02
CA HIS A 152 -22.16 -17.84 32.44
C HIS A 152 -22.02 -17.99 33.95
N PHE A 153 -23.10 -17.59 34.64
CA PHE A 153 -23.40 -18.04 35.99
C PHE A 153 -23.39 -19.57 36.00
N THR A 154 -22.39 -20.16 36.64
CA THR A 154 -22.54 -21.44 37.34
C THR A 154 -21.76 -21.34 38.64
N ASP A 155 -22.52 -21.22 39.72
CA ASP A 155 -22.13 -21.46 41.11
C ASP A 155 -21.58 -22.90 41.21
N SER A 156 -20.26 -23.01 41.20
CA SER A 156 -19.56 -24.27 41.43
C SER A 156 -18.87 -24.16 42.78
N CYS A 157 -19.50 -24.76 43.78
CA CYS A 157 -18.98 -24.96 45.12
C CYS A 157 -17.56 -25.53 45.07
N SER A 158 -16.58 -24.76 45.54
CA SER A 158 -15.26 -25.26 45.86
C SER A 158 -15.05 -25.14 47.37
N ASP A 159 -15.52 -26.15 48.10
CA ASP A 159 -15.18 -26.38 49.50
C ASP A 159 -13.72 -26.82 49.54
N SER A 160 -12.83 -25.90 49.94
CA SER A 160 -11.43 -26.20 50.25
C SER A 160 -11.23 -26.14 51.76
N ASP A 161 -10.84 -27.31 52.30
CA ASP A 161 -10.51 -27.62 53.68
C ASP A 161 -9.70 -26.55 54.43
N SER A 162 -10.13 -26.24 55.66
CA SER A 162 -9.27 -25.62 56.67
C SER A 162 -9.45 -26.33 58.02
N SER A 163 -8.34 -26.92 58.47
CA SER A 163 -8.20 -27.88 59.56
C SER A 163 -8.29 -27.30 60.98
N PHE A 164 -8.95 -28.08 61.84
CA PHE A 164 -8.56 -28.54 63.19
C PHE A 164 -8.17 -27.55 64.31
N ASN A 165 -8.91 -27.67 65.42
CA ASN A 165 -8.71 -27.15 66.80
C ASN A 165 -8.82 -25.61 66.95
N GLN A 166 -9.61 -25.03 67.88
CA GLN A 166 -9.70 -25.34 69.31
C GLN A 166 -10.87 -24.56 69.97
N VAL A 167 -11.80 -25.28 70.62
CA VAL A 167 -12.53 -24.98 71.88
C VAL A 167 -12.83 -23.52 72.28
N ARG A 168 -14.14 -23.20 72.42
CA ARG A 168 -14.86 -22.67 73.61
C ARG A 168 -16.22 -22.09 73.15
N ASP A 169 -17.32 -22.84 73.26
CA ASP A 169 -18.23 -22.86 74.41
C ASP A 169 -18.88 -21.49 74.72
N THR A 170 -20.16 -21.30 74.37
CA THR A 170 -21.25 -20.98 75.32
C THR A 170 -22.62 -20.75 74.66
N ARG A 171 -23.50 -21.74 74.89
CA ARG A 171 -24.91 -21.66 75.36
C ARG A 171 -25.98 -20.76 74.68
N HIS A 172 -27.05 -21.48 74.27
CA HIS A 172 -28.47 -21.38 74.69
C HIS A 172 -29.52 -20.54 73.92
N ARG A 173 -30.45 -21.30 73.29
CA ARG A 173 -31.93 -21.34 73.46
C ARG A 173 -32.77 -20.04 73.39
N ARG A 174 -33.71 -19.99 72.41
CA ARG A 174 -35.21 -19.91 72.51
C ARG A 174 -35.78 -19.65 71.09
N ALA A 175 -36.68 -20.41 70.45
CA ALA A 175 -38.02 -20.96 70.73
C ALA A 175 -39.21 -19.96 70.58
N GLY A 176 -40.18 -20.35 69.73
CA GLY A 176 -41.55 -19.79 69.56
C GLY A 176 -41.71 -19.09 68.21
N GLY A 177 -42.51 -19.53 67.23
CA GLY A 177 -43.96 -19.84 67.21
C GLY A 177 -44.55 -18.87 66.17
N GLY A 178 -45.40 -19.18 65.18
CA GLY A 178 -46.48 -20.14 65.04
C GLY A 178 -47.68 -19.36 64.46
N GLY A 179 -48.29 -19.85 63.37
CA GLY A 179 -49.51 -19.31 62.76
C GLY A 179 -49.25 -18.62 61.41
N GLY A 180 -50.03 -18.81 60.34
CA GLY A 180 -51.28 -19.53 60.14
C GLY A 180 -51.77 -19.19 58.73
N VAL A 181 -52.38 -20.18 58.09
CA VAL A 181 -53.12 -20.21 56.80
C VAL A 181 -54.15 -19.06 56.68
N ASP A 182 -54.57 -18.54 55.51
CA ASP A 182 -55.21 -19.18 54.34
C ASP A 182 -55.31 -18.21 53.13
N PRO A 183 -55.66 -18.69 51.91
CA PRO A 183 -55.67 -17.93 50.66
C PRO A 183 -57.07 -17.47 50.19
N LEU A 184 -57.10 -16.45 49.34
CA LEU A 184 -58.10 -16.21 48.28
C LEU A 184 -57.43 -15.58 47.05
#